data_AF-A0A7R8VVC4-F1
#
_entry.id   AF-A0A7R8VVC4-F1
#
_cell.length_a   1.000
_cell.length_b   1.000
_cell.length_c   1.000
_cell.angle_alpha   90.00
_cell.angle_beta   90.00
_cell.angle_gamma   90.00
#
_symmetry.space_group_name_H-M   'P 1'
#
loop_
_entity.id
_entity.type
_entity.pdbx_description
1 polymer ?
#
loop_
_entity_poly.entity_id
_entity_poly.type
_entity_poly.pdbx_seq_one_letter_code
_entity_poly.pdbx_strand_id
1 'polypeptide(L)'
;MGRQALVQGLQEVDKLKTQVQDVHVPLEVFDYIDQGRNPQLYTKDCIEKALAKNEQVKGKIDAYRKFKAHLLVELNTVFPNELSKYRAIRGDERALT
;
A
#
# COMPACT_ATOMS: atom_id res chain seq x y z
N MET A 1 -2.90 -40.92 32.96
CA MET A 1 -3.09 -39.51 33.37
C MET A 1 -2.91 -38.49 32.23
N GLY A 2 -2.06 -38.72 31.20
CA GLY A 2 -1.79 -37.70 30.16
C GLY A 2 -2.95 -37.30 29.22
N ARG A 3 -3.89 -38.21 28.89
CA ARG A 3 -5.00 -37.89 27.94
C ARG A 3 -6.03 -36.90 28.51
N GLN A 4 -6.38 -37.02 29.78
CA GLN A 4 -7.33 -36.09 30.42
C GLN A 4 -6.73 -34.68 30.52
N ALA A 5 -5.44 -34.58 30.89
CA ALA A 5 -4.74 -33.30 30.94
C ALA A 5 -4.67 -32.62 29.55
N LEU A 6 -4.42 -33.38 28.48
CA LEU A 6 -4.44 -32.85 27.10
C LEU A 6 -5.80 -32.29 26.71
N VAL A 7 -6.88 -33.04 26.97
CA VAL A 7 -8.25 -32.60 26.68
C VAL A 7 -8.59 -31.33 27.46
N GLN A 8 -8.22 -31.29 28.74
CA GLN A 8 -8.46 -30.15 29.61
C GLN A 8 -7.70 -28.91 29.13
N GLY A 9 -6.45 -29.07 28.67
CA GLY A 9 -5.66 -28.00 28.06
C GLY A 9 -6.27 -27.47 26.76
N LEU A 10 -6.76 -28.33 25.86
CA LEU A 10 -7.43 -27.90 24.63
C LEU A 10 -8.73 -27.13 24.92
N GLN A 11 -9.50 -27.56 25.93
CA GLN A 11 -10.70 -26.83 26.38
C GLN A 11 -10.36 -25.45 26.95
N GLU A 12 -9.21 -25.33 27.62
CA GLU A 12 -8.75 -24.04 28.14
C GLU A 12 -8.34 -23.09 27.01
N VAL A 13 -7.61 -23.59 26.00
CA VAL A 13 -7.27 -22.82 24.78
C VAL A 13 -8.52 -22.31 24.07
N ASP A 14 -9.56 -23.14 23.92
CA ASP A 14 -10.81 -22.72 23.29
C ASP A 14 -11.53 -21.61 24.08
N LYS A 15 -11.52 -21.67 25.42
CA LYS A 15 -12.07 -20.60 26.27
C LYS A 15 -11.31 -19.28 26.10
N LEU A 16 -9.99 -19.35 25.91
CA LEU A 16 -9.13 -18.18 25.72
C LEU A 16 -9.31 -17.52 24.35
N LYS A 17 -9.92 -18.19 23.36
CA LYS A 17 -10.26 -17.60 22.05
C LYS A 17 -10.95 -16.25 22.17
N THR A 18 -11.81 -16.08 23.18
CA THR A 18 -12.56 -14.84 23.39
C THR A 18 -11.66 -13.64 23.71
N GLN A 19 -10.44 -13.87 24.22
CA GLN A 19 -9.48 -12.83 24.56
C GLN A 19 -8.74 -12.26 23.34
N VAL A 20 -8.80 -12.94 22.19
CA VAL A 20 -8.10 -12.56 20.95
C VAL A 20 -9.06 -12.30 19.79
N GLN A 21 -10.36 -12.07 20.07
CA GLN A 21 -11.36 -11.84 19.02
C GLN A 21 -11.04 -10.64 18.12
N ASP A 22 -10.40 -9.62 18.68
CA ASP A 22 -10.01 -8.41 17.94
C ASP A 22 -8.75 -8.62 17.07
N VAL A 23 -8.11 -9.79 17.15
CA VAL A 23 -6.95 -10.14 16.34
C VAL A 23 -7.42 -10.79 15.04
N HIS A 24 -7.32 -10.05 13.95
CA HIS A 24 -7.54 -10.58 12.60
C HIS A 24 -6.24 -11.11 12.01
N VAL A 25 -6.24 -12.41 11.67
CA VAL A 25 -5.12 -13.05 10.97
C VAL A 25 -5.43 -13.11 9.48
N PRO A 26 -4.59 -12.54 8.60
CA PRO A 26 -4.77 -12.65 7.15
C PRO A 26 -4.70 -14.11 6.69
N LEU A 27 -5.58 -14.50 5.78
CA LEU A 27 -5.67 -15.89 5.30
C LEU A 27 -4.40 -16.31 4.56
N GLU A 28 -3.74 -15.36 3.91
CA GLU A 28 -2.49 -15.55 3.18
C GLU A 28 -1.34 -16.02 4.06
N VAL A 29 -1.43 -15.82 5.39
CA VAL A 29 -0.44 -16.35 6.34
C VAL A 29 -0.50 -17.89 6.41
N PHE A 30 -1.68 -18.49 6.19
CA PHE A 30 -1.83 -19.95 6.23
C PHE A 30 -0.97 -20.64 5.17
N ASP A 31 -0.80 -20.05 3.97
CA ASP A 31 0.08 -20.58 2.93
C ASP A 31 1.55 -20.67 3.38
N TYR A 32 1.99 -19.81 4.31
CA TYR A 32 3.33 -19.89 4.89
C TYR A 32 3.39 -21.02 5.92
N ILE A 33 2.38 -21.13 6.79
CA ILE A 33 2.30 -22.14 7.84
C ILE A 33 2.22 -23.55 7.26
N ASP A 34 1.33 -23.78 6.28
CA ASP A 34 1.09 -25.09 5.66
C ASP A 34 2.32 -25.61 4.91
N GLN A 35 3.17 -24.69 4.44
CA GLN A 35 4.44 -25.00 3.79
C GLN A 35 5.63 -25.09 4.77
N GLY A 36 5.39 -24.96 6.08
CA GLY A 36 6.42 -24.98 7.11
C GLY A 36 7.35 -23.75 7.10
N ARG A 37 6.94 -22.65 6.45
CA ARG A 37 7.67 -21.39 6.38
C ARG A 37 7.35 -20.50 7.59
N ASN A 38 8.27 -19.60 7.92
CA ASN A 38 8.05 -18.62 8.99
C ASN A 38 6.91 -17.64 8.61
N PRO A 39 5.82 -17.55 9.39
CA PRO A 39 4.70 -16.62 9.15
C PRO A 39 5.12 -15.14 9.05
N GLN A 40 6.23 -14.74 9.69
CA GLN A 40 6.74 -13.37 9.61
C GLN A 40 7.21 -12.98 8.21
N LEU A 41 7.47 -13.96 7.33
CA LEU A 41 7.79 -13.68 5.93
C LEU A 41 6.61 -13.02 5.21
N TYR A 42 5.37 -13.35 5.57
CA TYR A 42 4.20 -12.64 5.03
C TYR A 42 4.27 -11.14 5.34
N THR A 43 4.55 -10.79 6.61
CA THR A 43 4.68 -9.40 7.02
C THR A 43 5.79 -8.68 6.26
N LYS A 44 6.94 -9.33 6.09
CA LYS A 44 8.06 -8.81 5.29
C LYS A 44 7.62 -8.55 3.84
N ASP A 45 7.03 -9.53 3.17
CA ASP A 45 6.58 -9.44 1.78
C ASP A 45 5.54 -8.33 1.60
N CYS A 46 4.62 -8.15 2.55
CA CYS A 46 3.66 -7.05 2.53
C CYS A 46 4.33 -5.68 2.58
N ILE A 47 5.32 -5.50 3.46
CA ILE A 47 6.06 -4.25 3.58
C ILE A 47 6.85 -3.98 2.29
N GLU A 48 7.53 -4.99 1.76
CA GLU A 48 8.31 -4.87 0.51
C GLU A 48 7.42 -4.52 -0.69
N LYS A 49 6.26 -5.19 -0.83
CA LYS A 49 5.27 -4.87 -1.87
C LYS A 49 4.73 -3.45 -1.72
N ALA A 50 4.44 -3.01 -0.50
CA ALA A 50 3.96 -1.65 -0.23
C ALA A 50 5.02 -0.60 -0.60
N LEU A 51 6.29 -0.84 -0.25
CA LEU A 51 7.41 0.01 -0.60
C LEU A 51 7.57 0.12 -2.12
N ALA A 52 7.64 -1.01 -2.82
CA ALA A 52 7.79 -1.04 -4.28
C ALA A 52 6.64 -0.31 -4.99
N LYS A 53 5.40 -0.50 -4.53
CA LYS A 53 4.24 0.20 -5.08
C LYS A 53 4.30 1.71 -4.83
N ASN A 54 4.76 2.13 -3.64
CA ASN A 54 4.93 3.54 -3.31
C ASN A 54 5.97 4.20 -4.22
N GLU A 55 7.14 3.59 -4.39
CA GLU A 55 8.19 4.06 -5.29
C GLU A 55 7.71 4.14 -6.74
N GLN A 56 6.98 3.12 -7.21
CA GLN A 56 6.40 3.10 -8.55
C GLN A 56 5.41 4.26 -8.76
N VAL A 57 4.51 4.49 -7.79
CA VAL A 57 3.52 5.57 -7.87
C VAL A 57 4.21 6.93 -7.83
N LYS A 58 5.22 7.11 -6.97
CA LYS A 58 6.04 8.33 -6.93
C LYS A 58 6.72 8.59 -8.27
N GLY A 59 7.32 7.56 -8.89
CA GLY A 59 7.92 7.66 -10.22
C GLY A 59 6.91 8.09 -11.29
N LYS A 60 5.68 7.56 -11.25
CA LYS A 60 4.59 8.00 -12.14
C LYS A 60 4.23 9.47 -11.92
N ILE A 61 4.05 9.89 -10.67
CA ILE A 61 3.74 11.29 -10.34
C ILE A 61 4.83 12.22 -10.89
N ASP A 62 6.10 11.89 -10.69
CA ASP A 62 7.22 12.69 -11.16
C ASP A 62 7.30 12.71 -12.70
N ALA A 63 7.03 11.60 -13.37
CA ALA A 63 6.94 11.53 -14.82
C ALA A 63 5.81 12.42 -15.37
N TYR A 64 4.61 12.37 -14.77
CA TYR A 64 3.49 13.23 -15.16
C TYR A 64 3.78 14.71 -14.91
N ARG A 65 4.44 15.06 -13.80
CA ARG A 65 4.87 16.44 -13.51
C ARG A 65 5.84 16.96 -14.57
N LYS A 66 6.86 16.17 -14.91
CA LYS A 66 7.84 16.51 -15.96
C LYS A 66 7.16 16.65 -17.32
N PHE A 67 6.31 15.68 -17.68
CA PHE A 67 5.55 15.72 -18.93
C PHE A 67 4.69 16.98 -19.03
N LYS A 68 3.92 17.30 -17.97
CA LYS A 68 3.12 18.54 -17.91
C LYS A 68 4.00 19.77 -18.11
N ALA A 69 5.15 19.85 -17.43
CA ALA A 69 6.06 21.00 -17.56
C ALA A 69 6.56 21.17 -19.00
N HIS A 70 7.04 20.09 -19.63
CA HIS A 70 7.49 20.13 -21.03
C HIS A 70 6.37 20.48 -22.00
N LEU A 71 5.19 19.87 -21.82
CA LEU A 71 4.02 20.16 -22.65
C LEU A 71 3.63 21.64 -22.57
N LEU A 72 3.66 22.25 -21.39
CA LEU A 72 3.35 23.67 -21.22
C LEU A 72 4.39 24.58 -21.89
N VAL A 73 5.66 24.17 -21.94
CA VAL A 73 6.71 24.91 -22.67
C VAL A 73 6.42 24.86 -24.18
N GLU A 74 6.19 23.68 -24.73
CA GLU A 74 5.90 23.52 -26.17
C GLU A 74 4.62 24.25 -26.58
N LEU A 75 3.55 24.15 -25.77
CA LEU A 75 2.31 24.87 -26.02
C LEU A 75 2.49 26.39 -25.96
N ASN A 76 3.39 26.90 -25.11
CA ASN A 76 3.68 28.34 -25.07
C ASN A 76 4.38 28.81 -26.35
N THR A 77 5.22 27.96 -26.94
CA THR A 77 5.92 28.24 -28.20
C THR A 77 4.96 28.26 -29.38
N VAL A 78 4.03 27.30 -29.45
CA VAL A 78 3.15 27.13 -30.62
C VAL A 78 1.83 27.91 -30.50
N PHE A 79 1.27 28.02 -29.29
CA PHE A 79 -0.06 28.58 -29.02
C PHE A 79 -0.06 29.53 -27.80
N PRO A 80 0.67 30.65 -27.85
CA PRO A 80 0.87 31.53 -26.69
C PRO A 80 -0.43 32.18 -26.18
N ASN A 81 -1.34 32.54 -27.09
CA ASN A 81 -2.60 33.22 -26.74
C ASN A 81 -3.58 32.26 -26.06
N GLU A 82 -3.71 31.05 -26.59
CA GLU A 82 -4.52 29.97 -26.04
C GLU A 82 -4.01 29.55 -24.67
N LEU A 83 -2.68 29.42 -24.52
CA LEU A 83 -2.09 29.07 -23.23
C LEU A 83 -2.33 30.16 -22.18
N SER A 84 -2.28 31.43 -22.57
CA SER A 84 -2.58 32.56 -21.68
C SER A 84 -4.02 32.53 -21.19
N LYS A 85 -4.99 32.24 -22.09
CA LYS A 85 -6.40 32.03 -21.72
C LYS A 85 -6.59 30.82 -20.81
N TYR A 86 -5.92 29.70 -21.11
CA TYR A 86 -5.95 28.49 -20.27
C TYR A 86 -5.45 28.79 -18.85
N ARG A 87 -4.30 29.47 -18.69
CA ARG A 87 -3.75 29.85 -17.38
C ARG A 87 -4.70 30.74 -16.58
N ALA A 88 -5.35 31.70 -17.25
CA ALA A 88 -6.33 32.58 -16.62
C ALA A 88 -7.56 31.81 -16.07
N ILE A 89 -8.01 30.75 -16.75
CA ILE A 89 -9.17 29.93 -16.33
C ILE A 89 -8.78 28.91 -15.25
N ARG A 90 -7.61 28.27 -15.40
CA ARG A 90 -7.14 27.24 -14.47
C ARG A 90 -6.95 27.78 -13.05
N GLY A 91 -6.54 29.04 -12.93
CA GLY A 91 -5.88 29.56 -11.74
C GLY A 91 -4.54 28.84 -11.56
N ASP A 92 -3.43 29.56 -11.37
CA ASP A 92 -2.15 28.92 -11.06
C ASP A 92 -2.26 28.23 -9.69
N GLU A 93 -2.71 26.98 -9.70
CA GLU A 93 -2.95 26.20 -8.50
C GLU A 93 -1.59 25.73 -7.96
N ARG A 94 -1.07 26.60 -7.10
CA ARG A 94 -0.01 26.45 -6.10
C ARG A 94 1.41 26.19 -6.61
N ALA A 95 2.26 27.08 -6.13
CA ALA A 95 3.71 26.99 -6.11
C ALA A 95 4.18 25.58 -5.71
N LEU A 96 5.21 25.15 -6.43
CA LEU A 96 6.06 24.02 -6.06
C LEU A 96 6.62 24.24 -4.65
N THR A 97 6.01 23.61 -3.65
CA THR A 97 6.63 23.23 -2.38
C THR A 97 6.56 21.73 -2.26
#